data_AF-A0A818GKZ4-F1
#
_entry.id   AF-A0A818GKZ4-F1
#
_cell.length_a   1.000
_cell.length_b   1.000
_cell.length_c   1.000
_cell.angle_alpha   90.00
_cell.angle_beta   90.00
_cell.angle_gamma   90.00
#
_symmetry.space_group_name_H-M   'P 1'
#
loop_
_entity.id
_entity.type
_entity.pdbx_description
1 polymer ?
#
loop_
_entity_poly.entity_id
_entity_poly.type
_entity_poly.pdbx_seq_one_letter_code
_entity_poly.pdbx_strand_id
1 'polypeptide(L)' 'MWSQIFKVQRVVDGKCFSLKQYQNGSTSPPKNESLLIYSLGQHMPFGHVAVIVDVLNDSIRVAEQNYHAYYWSGNYS' A
#
# COMPACT_ATOMS: atom_id res chain seq x y z
N MET A 1 -13.26 3.37 -6.22
CA MET A 1 -12.02 3.91 -6.81
C MET A 1 -10.97 2.81 -6.98
N TRP A 2 -10.54 2.12 -5.92
CA TRP A 2 -9.42 1.16 -5.96
C TRP A 2 -9.63 -0.10 -6.82
N SER A 3 -10.88 -0.52 -7.06
CA SER A 3 -11.19 -1.64 -7.97
C SER A 3 -10.98 -1.32 -9.46
N GLN A 4 -10.67 -0.06 -9.80
CA GLN A 4 -10.53 0.40 -11.19
C GLN A 4 -9.08 0.69 -11.59
N ILE A 5 -8.11 0.42 -10.71
CA ILE A 5 -6.68 0.61 -10.98
C ILE A 5 -6.04 -0.75 -11.26
N PHE A 6 -5.65 -0.98 -12.51
CA PHE A 6 -5.09 -2.26 -12.98
C PHE A 6 -3.76 -2.08 -13.72
N LYS A 7 -3.31 -0.84 -13.94
CA LYS A 7 -2.04 -0.51 -14.60
C LYS A 7 -1.37 0.68 -13.94
N VAL A 8 -0.05 0.71 -13.99
CA VAL A 8 0.79 1.87 -13.70
C VAL A 8 1.61 2.23 -14.93
N GLN A 9 1.98 3.50 -15.05
CA GLN A 9 2.79 4.01 -16.14
C GLN A 9 4.16 4.42 -15.60
N ARG A 10 5.22 3.97 -16.28
CA ARG A 10 6.58 4.46 -16.02
C ARG A 10 6.72 5.86 -16.60
N VAL A 11 7.18 6.79 -15.77
CA VAL A 11 7.24 8.23 -16.11
C VAL A 11 8.17 8.53 -17.29
N VAL A 12 9.34 7.88 -17.34
CA VAL A 12 10.40 8.23 -18.30
C VAL A 12 10.07 7.93 -19.76
N ASP A 13 9.15 7.00 -20.03
CA ASP A 13 8.87 6.54 -21.40
C ASP A 13 7.40 6.19 -21.65
N GLY A 14 6.52 6.42 -20.68
CA GLY A 14 5.09 6.15 -20.81
C GLY A 14 4.73 4.65 -20.90
N LYS A 15 5.68 3.72 -20.70
CA LYS A 15 5.39 2.29 -20.75
C LYS A 15 4.46 1.88 -19.61
N CYS A 16 3.39 1.15 -19.94
CA CYS A 16 2.42 0.66 -18.96
C CYS A 16 2.75 -0.76 -18.47
N PHE A 17 2.54 -0.99 -17.18
CA PHE A 17 2.72 -2.27 -16.50
C PHE A 17 1.43 -2.66 -15.79
N SER A 18 1.04 -3.93 -15.87
CA SER A 18 -0.14 -4.44 -15.15
C SER A 18 0.16 -4.60 -13.66
N LEU A 19 -0.81 -4.23 -12.82
CA LEU A 19 -0.77 -4.46 -11.38
C LEU A 19 -1.35 -5.84 -11.04
N LYS A 20 -0.75 -6.51 -10.06
CA LYS A 20 -1.33 -7.71 -9.43
C LYS A 20 -2.00 -7.30 -8.13
N GLN A 21 -3.20 -7.81 -7.90
CA GLN A 21 -3.96 -7.57 -6.68
C GLN A 21 -4.00 -8.83 -5.83
N TYR A 22 -3.79 -8.67 -4.53
CA TYR A 22 -3.84 -9.74 -3.54
C TYR A 22 -4.81 -9.32 -2.44
N GLN A 23 -5.78 -10.17 -2.12
CA GLN A 23 -6.72 -9.90 -1.03
C GLN A 23 -6.05 -10.17 0.32
N ASN A 24 -6.36 -9.36 1.33
CA ASN A 24 -5.96 -9.64 2.69
C ASN A 24 -6.56 -10.98 3.15
N GLY A 25 -5.78 -11.82 3.83
CA GLY A 25 -6.15 -13.20 4.19
C GLY A 25 -5.95 -14.24 3.08
N SER A 26 -5.39 -13.87 1.92
CA SER A 26 -5.01 -14.86 0.89
C SER A 26 -3.80 -15.71 1.31
N THR A 27 -3.54 -16.79 0.57
CA THR A 27 -2.33 -17.63 0.76
C THR A 27 -1.04 -16.96 0.27
N SER A 28 -1.15 -15.82 -0.43
CA SER A 28 0.01 -15.05 -0.86
C SER A 28 0.45 -14.12 0.27
N PRO A 29 1.68 -14.24 0.79
CA PRO A 29 2.17 -13.32 1.82
C PRO A 29 2.31 -11.90 1.26
N PRO A 30 2.21 -10.86 2.12
CA PRO A 30 2.54 -9.49 1.73
C PRO A 30 4.00 -9.41 1.26
N LYS A 31 4.30 -8.37 0.47
CA LYS A 31 5.64 -8.13 -0.07
C LYS A 31 6.06 -6.69 0.21
N ASN A 32 7.35 -6.50 0.46
CA ASN A 32 7.96 -5.16 0.47
C ASN A 32 7.65 -4.43 -0.84
N GLU A 33 7.59 -3.10 -0.76
CA GLU A 33 7.35 -2.18 -1.88
C GLU A 33 5.95 -2.30 -2.52
N SER A 34 5.03 -3.01 -1.85
CA SER A 34 3.63 -3.12 -2.28
C SER A 34 2.78 -2.00 -1.69
N LEU A 35 1.74 -1.60 -2.44
CA LEU A 35 0.69 -0.72 -1.93
C LEU A 35 -0.32 -1.52 -1.10
N LEU A 36 -0.52 -1.11 0.15
CA LEU A 36 -1.59 -1.60 1.03
C LEU A 36 -2.81 -0.70 0.91
N ILE A 37 -3.95 -1.26 0.53
CA ILE A 37 -5.19 -0.51 0.30
C ILE A 37 -6.22 -0.84 1.38
N TYR A 38 -6.65 0.18 2.13
CA TYR A 38 -7.71 0.07 3.11
C TYR A 38 -9.06 0.37 2.46
N SER A 39 -10.05 -0.47 2.74
CA SER A 39 -11.43 -0.27 2.30
C SER A 39 -12.07 0.95 2.99
N LEU A 40 -13.17 1.42 2.42
CA LEU A 40 -14.01 2.43 3.06
C LEU A 40 -14.52 1.91 4.42
N GLY A 41 -14.64 2.80 5.40
CA GLY A 41 -15.18 2.50 6.72
C GLY A 41 -15.80 3.73 7.38
N GLN A 42 -16.52 3.54 8.49
CA GLN A 42 -17.21 4.63 9.20
C GLN A 42 -16.28 5.79 9.60
N HIS A 43 -15.05 5.48 9.99
CA HIS A 43 -14.02 6.45 10.36
C HIS A 43 -13.00 6.72 9.23
N MET A 44 -13.12 6.04 8.09
CA MET A 44 -12.28 6.20 6.90
C MET A 44 -13.17 6.27 5.66
N PRO A 45 -13.91 7.38 5.45
CA PRO A 45 -14.91 7.49 4.39
C PRO A 45 -14.33 7.45 2.97
N PHE A 46 -13.01 7.65 2.84
CA PHE A 46 -12.29 7.57 1.57
C PHE A 46 -11.38 6.33 1.46
N GLY A 47 -11.37 5.47 2.48
CA GLY A 47 -10.36 4.45 2.66
C GLY A 47 -9.00 5.07 2.97
N HIS A 48 -7.93 4.32 2.72
CA HIS A 48 -6.57 4.78 2.96
C HIS A 48 -5.57 3.98 2.11
N VAL A 49 -4.35 4.50 1.94
CA VAL A 49 -3.26 3.81 1.24
C VAL A 49 -1.95 4.00 1.99
N ALA A 50 -1.17 2.92 2.06
CA ALA A 50 0.15 2.90 2.66
C ALA A 50 1.12 2.08 1.78
N VAL A 51 2.43 2.22 2.02
CA VAL A 51 3.48 1.40 1.40
C VAL A 51 4.01 0.42 2.42
N ILE A 52 4.07 -0.87 2.06
CA ILE A 52 4.74 -1.88 2.89
C ILE A 52 6.25 -1.72 2.73
N VAL A 53 6.95 -1.35 3.79
CA VAL A 53 8.40 -1.13 3.77
C VAL A 53 9.19 -2.32 4.32
N ASP A 54 8.56 -3.15 5.15
CA ASP A 54 9.18 -4.34 5.72
C ASP A 54 8.12 -5.41 6.02
N VAL A 55 8.45 -6.68 5.75
CA VAL A 55 7.61 -7.84 6.06
C VAL A 55 8.40 -8.71 7.03
N LEU A 56 7.90 -8.78 8.26
CA LEU A 56 8.45 -9.57 9.35
C LEU A 56 7.67 -10.89 9.45
N ASN A 57 8.07 -11.75 10.40
CA ASN A 57 7.44 -13.08 10.55
C ASN A 57 5.95 -13.01 10.93
N ASP A 58 5.54 -11.99 11.70
CA ASP A 58 4.20 -11.87 12.29
C ASP A 58 3.56 -10.49 12.06
N SER A 59 4.26 -9.60 11.37
CA SER A 59 3.87 -8.20 11.26
C SER A 59 4.44 -7.58 9.99
N ILE A 60 3.91 -6.43 9.62
CA ILE A 60 4.46 -5.57 8.57
C ILE A 60 4.75 -4.20 9.13
N ARG A 61 5.73 -3.52 8.54
CA ARG A 61 5.94 -2.09 8.75
C ARG A 61 5.45 -1.34 7.52
N VAL A 62 4.80 -0.21 7.76
CA VAL A 62 4.25 0.63 6.69
C VAL A 62 4.75 2.06 6.79
N ALA A 63 4.91 2.69 5.65
CA ALA A 63 5.14 4.12 5.50
C ALA A 63 3.91 4.75 4.85
N GLU A 64 3.41 5.85 5.41
CA GLU A 64 2.16 6.49 4.97
C GLU A 64 2.11 7.97 5.33
N GLN A 65 1.15 8.69 4.74
CA GLN A 65 0.83 10.08 5.10
C GLN A 65 -0.66 10.21 5.37
N ASN A 66 -1.06 11.21 6.16
CA ASN A 66 -2.48 11.50 6.46
C ASN A 66 -3.21 10.41 7.29
N TYR A 67 -2.46 9.64 8.10
CA TYR A 67 -3.04 8.71 9.09
C TYR A 67 -2.62 9.09 10.51
N HIS A 68 -1.31 9.09 10.76
CA HIS A 68 -0.73 9.59 12.00
C HIS A 68 0.17 10.81 11.74
N ALA A 69 0.06 11.82 12.60
CA ALA A 69 0.75 13.12 12.46
C ALA A 69 1.97 13.28 13.39
N TYR A 70 2.53 12.18 13.89
CA TYR A 70 3.71 12.21 14.76
C TYR A 70 5.01 12.06 13.98
N TYR A 71 6.11 12.54 14.55
CA TYR A 71 7.46 12.28 14.02
C TYR A 71 7.82 10.81 14.14
N TRP A 72 8.35 10.24 13.07
CA TRP A 72 8.83 8.86 13.09
C TRP A 72 10.16 8.79 13.84
N SER A 73 10.30 7.80 14.73
CA SER A 73 11.54 7.56 15.48
C SER A 73 12.61 6.82 14.67
N GLY A 74 12.26 6.29 13.50
CA GLY A 74 13.15 5.57 12.60
C GLY A 74 13.13 6.13 11.18
N ASN A 75 14.11 5.71 10.38
CA ASN A 75 14.14 6.02 8.95
C ASN A 75 13.33 4.97 8.18
N TYR A 76 12.13 5.33 7.74
CA TYR A 76 11.24 4.49 6.92
C TYR A 76 11.00 5.11 5.53
N SER A 77 11.92 5.97 5.07
CA SER A 77 11.96 6.53 3.71
C SER A 77 12.88 5.76 2.79
#